data_AF-A0A2V7DG67-F1
#
_entry.id   AF-A0A2V7DG67-F1
#
_cell.length_a   1.000
_cell.length_b   1.000
_cell.length_c   1.000
_cell.angle_alpha   90.00
_cell.angle_beta   90.00
_cell.angle_gamma   90.00
#
_symmetry.space_group_name_H-M   'P 1'
#
loop_
_entity.id
_entity.type
_entity.pdbx_description
1 polymer ?
#
loop_
_entity_poly.entity_id
_entity_poly.type
_entity_poly.pdbx_seq_one_letter_code
_entity_poly.pdbx_strand_id
1 'polypeptide(L)'
;MTLRMTRRQYADLYGPTAGDRVRLADTDLLIRIERDLTVPGEEAKFGGGKVIRDGMGQSARATRGEQTLDTVITSAIIVDHWGIVKADIGIRDGRIVAIGKAGNPDLMAGVTSGMVIGAATEVIAGEGKIVTAGGLDSHIHFICPQIVTEAVSAGLTTLLGGGTGPATGTAATTCTPGEWNIHRMLEAAEEFPINLGFLGKG
;
A
#
# COMPACT_ATOMS: atom_id res chain seq x y z
N MET A 1 -8.27 36.28 3.77
CA MET A 1 -8.74 35.79 5.09
C MET A 1 -8.11 34.43 5.33
N THR A 2 -7.71 34.11 6.57
CA THR A 2 -7.25 32.76 6.93
C THR A 2 -8.40 31.96 7.53
N LEU A 3 -8.79 30.86 6.87
CA LEU A 3 -9.70 29.87 7.43
C LEU A 3 -8.89 28.89 8.28
N ARG A 4 -9.40 28.53 9.46
CA ARG A 4 -8.76 27.58 10.36
C ARG A 4 -9.72 26.45 10.69
N MET A 5 -9.20 25.24 10.72
CA MET A 5 -9.92 24.04 11.17
C MET A 5 -9.36 23.56 12.50
N THR A 6 -10.22 22.99 13.35
CA THR A 6 -9.73 22.28 14.53
C THR A 6 -9.05 20.96 14.12
N ARG A 7 -8.10 20.48 14.93
CA ARG A 7 -7.41 19.20 14.68
C ARG A 7 -8.38 18.01 14.56
N ARG A 8 -9.44 17.98 15.37
CA ARG A 8 -10.48 16.94 15.30
C ARG A 8 -11.20 16.96 13.94
N GLN A 9 -11.69 18.13 13.52
CA GLN A 9 -12.36 18.25 12.21
C GLN A 9 -11.42 17.91 11.04
N TYR A 10 -10.14 18.27 11.15
CA TYR A 10 -9.14 17.89 10.16
C TYR A 10 -8.98 16.36 10.10
N ALA A 11 -8.80 15.72 11.26
CA ALA A 11 -8.65 14.27 11.35
C ALA A 11 -9.88 13.51 10.84
N ASP A 12 -11.08 14.01 11.11
CA ASP A 12 -12.34 13.41 10.64
C ASP A 12 -12.47 13.48 9.10
N LEU A 13 -11.86 14.48 8.45
CA LEU A 13 -11.96 14.66 6.99
C LEU A 13 -10.80 14.03 6.22
N TYR A 14 -9.57 14.14 6.71
CA TYR A 14 -8.35 13.82 5.97
C TYR A 14 -7.46 12.81 6.70
N GLY A 15 -7.90 12.31 7.85
CA GLY A 15 -7.04 11.57 8.76
C GLY A 15 -6.13 12.49 9.60
N PRO A 16 -5.60 11.95 10.71
CA PRO A 16 -4.72 12.67 11.63
C PRO A 16 -3.44 13.18 10.93
N THR A 17 -2.86 14.28 11.40
CA THR A 17 -1.66 14.92 10.82
C THR A 17 -0.50 14.97 11.83
N ALA A 18 0.63 15.57 11.45
CA ALA A 18 1.85 15.60 12.26
C ALA A 18 1.58 16.00 13.72
N GLY A 19 2.06 15.17 14.65
CA GLY A 19 1.89 15.31 16.10
C GLY A 19 0.67 14.58 16.68
N ASP A 20 -0.34 14.28 15.87
CA ASP A 20 -1.50 13.49 16.31
C ASP A 20 -1.10 12.04 16.59
N ARG A 21 -1.92 11.35 17.39
CA ARG A 21 -1.67 9.96 17.79
C ARG A 21 -2.83 9.05 17.45
N VAL A 22 -2.52 7.81 17.09
CA VAL A 22 -3.50 6.76 16.79
C VAL A 22 -3.18 5.53 17.62
N ARG A 23 -4.20 4.92 18.21
CA ARG A 23 -4.07 3.64 18.91
C ARG A 23 -4.09 2.50 17.90
N LEU A 24 -3.18 1.55 18.05
CA LEU A 24 -3.18 0.35 17.22
C LEU A 24 -4.19 -0.64 17.79
N ALA A 25 -5.33 -0.78 17.09
CA ALA A 25 -6.45 -1.63 17.49
C ALA A 25 -6.86 -1.39 18.97
N ASP A 26 -7.01 -2.46 19.73
CA ASP A 26 -7.35 -2.49 21.16
C ASP A 26 -6.10 -2.60 22.07
N THR A 27 -4.90 -2.43 21.51
CA THR A 27 -3.64 -2.46 22.27
C THR A 27 -3.38 -1.16 23.02
N ASP A 28 -2.36 -1.15 23.88
CA ASP A 28 -1.83 0.08 24.51
C ASP A 28 -0.75 0.81 23.70
N LEU A 29 -0.53 0.39 22.45
CA LEU A 29 0.42 1.04 21.56
C LEU A 29 -0.22 2.28 20.91
N LEU A 30 0.48 3.41 21.05
CA LEU A 30 0.14 4.67 20.39
C LEU A 30 1.23 5.04 19.39
N ILE A 31 0.88 5.10 18.11
CA ILE A 31 1.75 5.68 17.09
C ILE A 31 1.54 7.19 17.04
N ARG A 32 2.62 7.94 16.81
CA ARG A 32 2.57 9.39 16.60
C ARG A 32 3.03 9.68 15.17
N ILE A 33 2.26 10.50 14.46
CA ILE A 33 2.62 10.91 13.10
C ILE A 33 3.77 11.90 13.19
N GLU A 34 4.91 11.52 12.62
CA GLU A 34 6.16 12.26 12.71
C GLU A 34 6.18 13.43 11.74
N ARG A 35 5.68 13.21 10.51
CA ARG A 35 5.62 14.19 9.44
C ARG A 35 4.34 14.00 8.63
N ASP A 36 3.82 15.10 8.13
CA ASP A 36 2.77 15.10 7.10
C ASP A 36 3.41 15.68 5.83
N LEU A 37 3.41 14.90 4.76
CA LEU A 37 3.97 15.28 3.47
C LEU A 37 2.94 15.98 2.58
N THR A 38 1.68 16.05 3.01
CA THR A 38 0.62 16.79 2.32
C THR A 38 0.70 18.28 2.64
N VAL A 39 -0.05 19.09 1.90
CA VAL A 39 -0.12 20.55 2.08
C VAL A 39 -1.51 20.91 2.62
N PRO A 40 -1.61 21.53 3.81
CA PRO A 40 -2.90 21.88 4.40
C PRO A 40 -3.76 22.76 3.49
N GLY A 41 -4.99 22.32 3.19
CA GLY A 41 -5.92 22.97 2.27
C GLY A 41 -5.83 22.47 0.82
N GLU A 42 -4.81 21.66 0.51
CA GLU A 42 -4.53 21.09 -0.81
C GLU A 42 -4.57 19.54 -0.76
N GLU A 43 -5.31 18.97 0.21
CA GLU A 43 -5.47 17.53 0.34
C GLU A 43 -6.20 16.94 -0.87
N ALA A 44 -5.64 15.87 -1.43
CA ALA A 44 -6.28 15.11 -2.49
C ALA A 44 -7.45 14.30 -1.89
N LYS A 45 -8.68 14.64 -2.30
CA LYS A 45 -9.90 13.93 -1.87
C LYS A 45 -10.85 13.70 -3.02
N PHE A 46 -11.28 12.45 -3.19
CA PHE A 46 -12.21 12.04 -4.22
C PHE A 46 -13.68 12.02 -3.73
N GLY A 47 -14.62 12.17 -4.65
CA GLY A 47 -16.06 12.09 -4.40
C GLY A 47 -16.86 13.24 -5.03
N GLY A 48 -18.20 13.15 -4.95
CA GLY A 48 -19.10 14.18 -5.48
C GLY A 48 -18.81 15.57 -4.89
N GLY A 49 -18.47 16.52 -5.77
CA GLY A 49 -18.14 17.90 -5.37
C GLY A 49 -16.82 18.04 -4.59
N LYS A 50 -15.91 17.07 -4.67
CA LYS A 50 -14.60 17.10 -3.98
C LYS A 50 -13.48 17.62 -4.87
N VAL A 51 -12.23 17.39 -4.45
CA VAL A 51 -11.01 18.00 -5.01
C VAL A 51 -10.58 17.32 -6.29
N ILE A 52 -10.55 16.00 -6.32
CA ILE A 52 -10.11 15.22 -7.48
C ILE A 52 -11.24 15.19 -8.52
N ARG A 53 -11.26 16.22 -9.36
CA ARG A 53 -12.17 16.42 -10.49
C ARG A 53 -11.42 17.10 -11.62
N ASP A 54 -11.92 16.90 -12.83
CA ASP A 54 -11.34 17.46 -14.05
C ASP A 54 -11.09 18.97 -13.93
N GLY A 55 -9.86 19.38 -14.28
CA GLY A 55 -9.41 20.77 -14.19
C GLY A 55 -9.20 21.30 -12.76
N MET A 56 -9.38 20.48 -11.72
CA MET A 56 -9.16 20.84 -10.31
C MET A 56 -7.94 20.08 -9.77
N GLY A 57 -8.12 19.21 -8.77
CA GLY A 57 -7.06 18.32 -8.27
C GLY A 57 -6.69 17.19 -9.24
N GLN A 58 -7.49 16.95 -10.28
CA GLN A 58 -7.13 16.13 -11.43
C GLN A 58 -6.70 17.05 -12.57
N SER A 59 -5.50 16.85 -13.11
CA SER A 59 -5.01 17.61 -14.25
C SER A 59 -5.84 17.28 -15.51
N ALA A 60 -6.32 18.32 -16.19
CA ALA A 60 -7.05 18.20 -17.45
C ALA A 60 -6.14 18.02 -18.68
N ARG A 61 -4.83 18.27 -18.52
CA ARG A 61 -3.86 18.25 -19.62
C ARG A 61 -2.90 17.07 -19.58
N ALA A 62 -2.65 16.52 -18.40
CA ALA A 62 -1.65 15.47 -18.23
C ALA A 62 -2.14 14.16 -18.85
N THR A 63 -1.32 13.60 -19.74
CA THR A 63 -1.53 12.26 -20.29
C THR A 63 -0.79 11.19 -19.50
N ARG A 64 -1.18 9.93 -19.64
CA ARG A 64 -0.44 8.80 -19.05
C ARG A 64 1.03 8.77 -19.48
N GLY A 65 1.31 9.12 -20.73
CA GLY A 65 2.68 9.21 -21.26
C GLY A 65 3.53 10.26 -20.53
N GLU A 66 2.89 11.33 -20.05
CA GLU A 66 3.52 12.47 -19.37
C GLU A 66 3.57 12.33 -17.84
N GLN A 67 3.52 11.09 -17.34
CA GLN A 67 3.74 10.73 -15.93
C GLN A 67 2.57 10.93 -14.95
N THR A 68 1.33 10.74 -15.40
CA THR A 68 0.24 10.53 -14.44
C THR A 68 0.38 9.18 -13.73
N LEU A 69 -0.14 9.11 -12.51
CA LEU A 69 -0.25 7.87 -11.76
C LEU A 69 -1.29 6.92 -12.40
N ASP A 70 -1.10 5.62 -12.26
CA ASP A 70 -2.15 4.63 -12.58
C ASP A 70 -3.14 4.53 -11.40
N THR A 71 -2.64 4.62 -10.16
CA THR A 71 -3.46 4.67 -8.95
C THR A 71 -2.81 5.57 -7.90
N VAL A 72 -3.62 6.26 -7.12
CA VAL A 72 -3.18 7.01 -5.95
C VAL A 72 -3.92 6.55 -4.70
N ILE A 73 -3.19 6.32 -3.61
CA ILE A 73 -3.78 6.16 -2.27
C ILE A 73 -3.69 7.50 -1.57
N THR A 74 -4.82 8.13 -1.26
CA THR A 74 -4.85 9.50 -0.70
C THR A 74 -4.77 9.51 0.82
N SER A 75 -4.01 10.45 1.39
CA SER A 75 -4.01 10.78 2.83
C SER A 75 -3.83 9.58 3.77
N ALA A 76 -2.96 8.63 3.40
CA ALA A 76 -2.67 7.44 4.18
C ALA A 76 -1.76 7.77 5.39
N ILE A 77 -1.98 7.07 6.51
CA ILE A 77 -1.00 6.99 7.59
C ILE A 77 -0.08 5.80 7.28
N ILE A 78 1.13 6.09 6.82
CA ILE A 78 2.13 5.08 6.51
C ILE A 78 2.87 4.72 7.81
N VAL A 79 2.88 3.44 8.13
CA VAL A 79 3.69 2.89 9.22
C VAL A 79 4.71 1.94 8.60
N ASP A 80 5.98 2.31 8.67
CA ASP A 80 7.07 1.49 8.14
C ASP A 80 8.34 1.67 8.97
N HIS A 81 9.36 0.84 8.72
CA HIS A 81 10.61 0.82 9.47
C HIS A 81 11.39 2.14 9.40
N TRP A 82 11.19 2.95 8.36
CA TRP A 82 11.83 4.25 8.17
C TRP A 82 11.06 5.42 8.80
N GLY A 83 9.83 5.20 9.29
CA GLY A 83 9.07 6.22 9.99
C GLY A 83 7.55 6.05 9.94
N ILE A 84 6.85 6.93 10.66
CA ILE A 84 5.39 7.00 10.71
C ILE A 84 4.95 8.35 10.15
N VAL A 85 4.44 8.39 8.92
CA VAL A 85 4.14 9.63 8.20
C VAL A 85 2.74 9.64 7.61
N LYS A 86 2.19 10.83 7.38
CA LYS A 86 1.00 11.02 6.54
C LYS A 86 1.42 11.44 5.14
N ALA A 87 0.92 10.76 4.11
CA ALA A 87 1.24 11.06 2.72
C ALA A 87 0.20 10.48 1.75
N ASP A 88 0.24 10.94 0.51
CA ASP A 88 -0.32 10.21 -0.63
C ASP A 88 0.72 9.20 -1.15
N ILE A 89 0.26 8.08 -1.71
CA ILE A 89 1.11 7.04 -2.31
C ILE A 89 0.76 6.92 -3.79
N GLY A 90 1.76 7.12 -4.65
CA GLY A 90 1.61 7.02 -6.10
C GLY A 90 2.03 5.65 -6.61
N ILE A 91 1.17 5.01 -7.38
CA ILE A 91 1.40 3.70 -8.01
C ILE A 91 1.35 3.86 -9.53
N ARG A 92 2.34 3.26 -10.19
CA ARG A 92 2.41 3.16 -11.65
C ARG A 92 3.09 1.87 -12.07
N ASP A 93 2.56 1.22 -13.09
CA ASP A 93 3.08 -0.04 -13.65
C ASP A 93 3.32 -1.11 -12.55
N GLY A 94 2.40 -1.18 -11.57
CA GLY A 94 2.47 -2.11 -10.43
C GLY A 94 3.53 -1.79 -9.38
N ARG A 95 4.16 -0.60 -9.42
CA ARG A 95 5.22 -0.18 -8.50
C ARG A 95 4.83 1.09 -7.76
N ILE A 96 5.30 1.23 -6.52
CA ILE A 96 5.30 2.51 -5.81
C ILE A 96 6.35 3.40 -6.47
N VAL A 97 5.91 4.51 -7.06
CA VAL A 97 6.81 5.44 -7.78
C VAL A 97 7.16 6.68 -6.96
N ALA A 98 6.30 7.06 -6.01
CA ALA A 98 6.54 8.19 -5.12
C ALA A 98 5.63 8.13 -3.88
N ILE A 99 6.13 8.73 -2.79
CA ILE A 99 5.40 8.97 -1.54
C ILE A 99 5.54 10.46 -1.25
N GLY A 100 4.43 11.18 -1.09
CA GLY A 100 4.47 12.64 -0.97
C GLY A 100 3.09 13.27 -1.05
N LYS A 101 2.95 14.32 -1.85
CA LYS A 101 1.69 15.03 -2.13
C LYS A 101 1.30 14.85 -3.58
N ALA A 102 0.17 14.21 -3.81
CA ALA A 102 -0.42 14.03 -5.13
C ALA A 102 -1.35 15.18 -5.50
N GLY A 103 -1.67 15.31 -6.79
CA GLY A 103 -2.69 16.24 -7.27
C GLY A 103 -2.38 16.82 -8.63
N ASN A 104 -2.85 18.04 -8.85
CA ASN A 104 -2.63 18.77 -10.09
C ASN A 104 -1.60 19.89 -9.88
N PRO A 105 -0.40 19.81 -10.47
CA PRO A 105 0.64 20.82 -10.31
C PRO A 105 0.26 22.17 -10.95
N ASP A 106 -0.77 22.22 -11.79
CA ASP A 106 -1.24 23.46 -12.41
C ASP A 106 -1.92 24.41 -11.41
N LEU A 107 -2.44 23.87 -10.30
CA LEU A 107 -3.25 24.61 -9.33
C LEU A 107 -2.83 24.40 -7.88
N MET A 108 -2.22 23.26 -7.56
CA MET A 108 -1.92 22.86 -6.18
C MET A 108 -0.42 23.04 -5.90
N ALA A 109 -0.11 23.67 -4.77
CA ALA A 109 1.27 23.80 -4.32
C ALA A 109 1.84 22.46 -3.84
N GLY A 110 3.16 22.26 -4.05
CA GLY A 110 3.91 21.16 -3.45
C GLY A 110 3.63 19.77 -4.04
N VAL A 111 2.97 19.67 -5.20
CA VAL A 111 2.77 18.37 -5.88
C VAL A 111 4.13 17.74 -6.15
N THR A 112 4.33 16.55 -5.62
CA THR A 112 5.59 15.81 -5.74
C THR A 112 5.79 15.37 -7.20
N SER A 113 7.03 15.45 -7.69
CA SER A 113 7.36 15.00 -9.04
C SER A 113 6.95 13.54 -9.23
N GLY A 114 6.26 13.24 -10.34
CA GLY A 114 5.71 11.90 -10.61
C GLY A 114 4.41 11.56 -9.87
N MET A 115 3.79 12.49 -9.13
CA MET A 115 2.52 12.28 -8.41
C MET A 115 1.33 13.05 -9.01
N VAL A 116 1.32 13.24 -10.33
CA VAL A 116 0.21 13.91 -11.00
C VAL A 116 -0.99 12.98 -11.07
N ILE A 117 -2.14 13.46 -10.60
CA ILE A 117 -3.43 12.79 -10.81
C ILE A 117 -3.99 13.29 -12.14
N GLY A 118 -4.16 12.39 -13.10
CA GLY A 118 -4.73 12.71 -14.41
C GLY A 118 -5.95 11.86 -14.73
N ALA A 119 -6.44 11.95 -15.96
CA ALA A 119 -7.63 11.21 -16.40
C ALA A 119 -7.50 9.67 -16.36
N ALA A 120 -6.26 9.15 -16.29
CA ALA A 120 -5.98 7.71 -16.22
C ALA A 120 -5.74 7.20 -14.78
N THR A 121 -5.89 8.04 -13.76
CA THR A 121 -5.54 7.71 -12.38
C THR A 121 -6.76 7.24 -11.59
N GLU A 122 -6.71 6.00 -11.08
CA GLU A 122 -7.66 5.50 -10.08
C GLU A 122 -7.34 6.05 -8.68
N VAL A 123 -8.34 6.13 -7.80
CA VAL A 123 -8.20 6.64 -6.42
C VAL A 123 -8.64 5.61 -5.39
N ILE A 124 -7.76 5.34 -4.43
CA ILE A 124 -8.07 4.60 -3.19
C ILE A 124 -8.04 5.59 -2.02
N ALA A 125 -9.16 5.70 -1.30
CA ALA A 125 -9.27 6.60 -0.15
C ALA A 125 -8.54 6.03 1.08
N GLY A 126 -7.35 6.56 1.38
CA GLY A 126 -6.53 6.18 2.54
C GLY A 126 -6.79 7.03 3.79
N GLU A 127 -7.62 8.08 3.71
CA GLU A 127 -7.94 8.91 4.86
C GLU A 127 -8.50 8.09 6.04
N GLY A 128 -7.88 8.25 7.20
CA GLY A 128 -8.21 7.51 8.41
C GLY A 128 -7.84 6.01 8.37
N LYS A 129 -7.02 5.57 7.40
CA LYS A 129 -6.46 4.22 7.33
C LYS A 129 -4.97 4.24 7.60
N ILE A 130 -4.50 3.14 8.19
CA ILE A 130 -3.07 2.82 8.28
C ILE A 130 -2.71 1.96 7.07
N VAL A 131 -1.60 2.29 6.42
CA VAL A 131 -1.04 1.54 5.30
C VAL A 131 0.35 1.06 5.71
N THR A 132 0.62 -0.21 5.48
CA THR A 132 1.92 -0.85 5.74
C THR A 132 2.40 -1.53 4.46
N ALA A 133 3.67 -1.93 4.42
CA ALA A 133 4.09 -2.97 3.50
C ALA A 133 3.30 -4.26 3.78
N GLY A 134 3.15 -5.10 2.75
CA GLY A 134 2.64 -6.45 2.93
C GLY A 134 3.62 -7.31 3.71
N GLY A 135 3.11 -8.16 4.60
CA GLY A 135 3.94 -9.04 5.40
C GLY A 135 4.70 -10.06 4.55
N LEU A 136 5.92 -10.37 4.98
CA LEU A 136 6.77 -11.40 4.39
C LEU A 136 6.99 -12.50 5.43
N ASP A 137 6.49 -13.68 5.14
CA ASP A 137 6.77 -14.88 5.95
C ASP A 137 7.82 -15.73 5.22
N SER A 138 8.92 -16.00 5.92
CA SER A 138 10.06 -16.74 5.38
C SER A 138 10.20 -18.16 5.92
N HIS A 139 9.21 -18.66 6.67
CA HIS A 139 9.20 -20.00 7.24
C HIS A 139 7.90 -20.74 6.93
N ILE A 140 7.60 -20.89 5.64
CA ILE A 140 6.35 -21.51 5.20
C ILE A 140 6.54 -23.00 4.89
N HIS A 141 5.65 -23.82 5.46
CA HIS A 141 5.46 -25.20 5.03
C HIS A 141 4.29 -25.23 4.04
N PHE A 142 4.55 -25.52 2.76
CA PHE A 142 3.51 -25.59 1.73
C PHE A 142 2.75 -26.94 1.78
N ILE A 143 2.01 -27.13 2.88
CA ILE A 143 1.23 -28.34 3.18
C ILE A 143 -0.04 -28.39 2.35
N CYS A 144 -0.71 -27.25 2.18
CA CYS A 144 -1.99 -27.15 1.47
C CYS A 144 -2.17 -25.75 0.87
N PRO A 145 -2.95 -25.59 -0.22
CA PRO A 145 -3.14 -24.30 -0.89
C PRO A 145 -3.96 -23.29 -0.06
N GLN A 146 -4.77 -23.74 0.90
CA GLN A 146 -5.60 -22.88 1.75
C GLN A 146 -4.78 -21.84 2.53
N ILE A 147 -3.50 -22.15 2.81
CA ILE A 147 -2.60 -21.21 3.49
C ILE A 147 -2.47 -19.88 2.74
N VAL A 148 -2.62 -19.87 1.40
CA VAL A 148 -2.54 -18.63 0.61
C VAL A 148 -3.69 -17.69 0.96
N THR A 149 -4.92 -18.20 1.06
CA THR A 149 -6.08 -17.40 1.43
C THR A 149 -5.93 -16.85 2.86
N GLU A 150 -5.49 -17.68 3.79
CA GLU A 150 -5.25 -17.26 5.18
C GLU A 150 -4.16 -16.19 5.26
N ALA A 151 -3.04 -16.39 4.55
CA ALA A 151 -1.93 -15.45 4.47
C ALA A 151 -2.37 -14.07 3.96
N VAL A 152 -3.09 -14.01 2.83
CA VAL A 152 -3.59 -12.75 2.27
C VAL A 152 -4.57 -12.07 3.25
N SER A 153 -5.45 -12.84 3.90
CA SER A 153 -6.39 -12.29 4.89
C SER A 153 -5.70 -11.70 6.12
N ALA A 154 -4.52 -12.21 6.48
CA ALA A 154 -3.68 -11.73 7.56
C ALA A 154 -2.73 -10.58 7.13
N GLY A 155 -2.81 -10.13 5.87
CA GLY A 155 -1.97 -9.05 5.34
C GLY A 155 -0.58 -9.48 4.87
N LEU A 156 -0.35 -10.78 4.67
CA LEU A 156 0.88 -11.29 4.04
C LEU A 156 0.76 -11.20 2.51
N THR A 157 1.86 -10.83 1.85
CA THR A 157 1.94 -10.73 0.39
C THR A 157 3.08 -11.57 -0.20
N THR A 158 3.92 -12.16 0.65
CA THR A 158 5.08 -12.96 0.25
C THR A 158 5.26 -14.15 1.19
N LEU A 159 5.34 -15.35 0.63
CA LEU A 159 5.56 -16.60 1.34
C LEU A 159 6.81 -17.30 0.80
N LEU A 160 7.83 -17.46 1.64
CA LEU A 160 9.05 -18.21 1.32
C LEU A 160 9.13 -19.43 2.23
N GLY A 161 9.46 -20.58 1.64
CA GLY A 161 9.47 -21.83 2.39
C GLY A 161 9.60 -23.03 1.47
N GLY A 162 9.04 -24.18 1.84
CA GLY A 162 9.10 -25.37 0.98
C GLY A 162 8.03 -26.39 1.31
N GLY A 163 7.79 -27.29 0.38
CA GLY A 163 6.77 -28.32 0.50
C GLY A 163 6.28 -28.84 -0.84
N THR A 164 5.63 -29.99 -0.81
CA THR A 164 5.01 -30.67 -1.95
C THR A 164 3.60 -31.15 -1.61
N GLY A 165 2.87 -30.37 -0.80
CA GLY A 165 1.60 -30.80 -0.21
C GLY A 165 1.78 -31.60 1.09
N PRO A 166 0.78 -32.38 1.53
CA PRO A 166 0.70 -32.96 2.88
C PRO A 166 1.57 -34.22 3.07
N ALA A 167 2.75 -34.25 2.47
CA ALA A 167 3.74 -35.30 2.67
C ALA A 167 4.46 -35.13 4.01
N THR A 168 4.90 -36.24 4.63
CA THR A 168 5.63 -36.22 5.91
C THR A 168 6.87 -35.33 5.87
N GLY A 169 7.55 -35.26 4.72
CA GLY A 169 8.70 -34.37 4.52
C GLY A 169 8.33 -32.89 4.66
N THR A 170 7.27 -32.46 3.97
CA THR A 170 6.74 -31.08 4.07
C THR A 170 6.26 -30.77 5.48
N ALA A 171 5.59 -31.73 6.14
CA ALA A 171 5.07 -31.52 7.49
C ALA A 171 6.20 -31.29 8.53
N ALA A 172 7.41 -31.77 8.25
CA ALA A 172 8.56 -31.64 9.13
C ALA A 172 9.54 -30.55 8.70
N THR A 173 9.63 -30.23 7.40
CA THR A 173 10.70 -29.37 6.84
C THR A 173 10.14 -28.44 5.76
N THR A 174 10.63 -27.21 5.71
CA THR A 174 10.34 -26.24 4.64
C THR A 174 11.16 -26.57 3.38
N CYS A 175 11.01 -27.78 2.85
CA CYS A 175 11.79 -28.26 1.71
C CYS A 175 10.89 -28.74 0.57
N THR A 176 11.18 -28.26 -0.64
CA THR A 176 10.69 -28.78 -1.91
C THR A 176 11.84 -29.57 -2.58
N PRO A 177 11.95 -30.89 -2.36
CA PRO A 177 13.18 -31.62 -2.65
C PRO A 177 13.33 -31.99 -4.13
N GLY A 178 14.39 -31.49 -4.77
CA GLY A 178 14.79 -31.88 -6.13
C GLY A 178 14.06 -31.12 -7.24
N GLU A 179 14.64 -31.14 -8.44
CA GLU A 179 14.20 -30.37 -9.60
C GLU A 179 12.74 -30.62 -9.97
N TRP A 180 12.31 -31.89 -10.01
CA TRP A 180 10.96 -32.24 -10.41
C TRP A 180 9.90 -31.64 -9.47
N ASN A 181 10.10 -31.74 -8.15
CA ASN A 181 9.17 -31.19 -7.18
C ASN A 181 9.14 -29.66 -7.21
N ILE A 182 10.30 -29.01 -7.39
CA ILE A 182 10.37 -27.56 -7.55
C ILE A 182 9.56 -27.12 -8.78
N HIS A 183 9.71 -27.80 -9.91
CA HIS A 183 8.97 -27.47 -11.12
C HIS A 183 7.45 -27.62 -10.94
N ARG A 184 7.00 -28.70 -10.29
CA ARG A 184 5.56 -28.89 -9.98
C ARG A 184 5.01 -27.80 -9.07
N MET A 185 5.80 -27.33 -8.09
CA MET A 185 5.37 -26.26 -7.20
C MET A 185 5.36 -24.89 -7.90
N LEU A 186 6.28 -24.64 -8.83
CA LEU A 186 6.25 -23.43 -9.67
C LEU A 186 5.03 -23.41 -10.60
N GLU A 187 4.66 -24.53 -11.22
CA GLU A 187 3.44 -24.62 -12.02
C GLU A 187 2.18 -24.37 -11.19
N ALA A 188 2.11 -24.92 -9.97
CA ALA A 188 1.00 -24.68 -9.06
C ALA A 188 0.93 -23.22 -8.58
N ALA A 189 2.07 -22.52 -8.53
CA ALA A 189 2.13 -21.13 -8.07
C ALA A 189 1.41 -20.14 -9.00
N GLU A 190 1.28 -20.46 -10.29
CA GLU A 190 0.66 -19.58 -11.30
C GLU A 190 -0.83 -19.28 -11.02
N GLU A 191 -1.51 -20.07 -10.18
CA GLU A 191 -2.90 -19.85 -9.80
C GLU A 191 -3.07 -18.73 -8.76
N PHE A 192 -2.00 -18.35 -8.05
CA PHE A 192 -2.11 -17.53 -6.85
C PHE A 192 -1.60 -16.10 -7.04
N PRO A 193 -2.40 -15.06 -6.69
CA PRO A 193 -1.96 -13.66 -6.74
C PRO A 193 -1.15 -13.28 -5.48
N ILE A 194 -0.09 -14.03 -5.19
CA ILE A 194 0.84 -13.79 -4.07
C ILE A 194 2.28 -14.13 -4.50
N ASN A 195 3.28 -13.47 -3.91
CA ASN A 195 4.66 -13.82 -4.19
C ASN A 195 5.03 -15.12 -3.46
N LEU A 196 5.54 -16.11 -4.19
CA LEU A 196 5.93 -17.42 -3.65
C LEU A 196 7.41 -17.71 -3.92
N GLY A 197 8.09 -18.31 -2.94
CA GLY A 197 9.47 -18.78 -3.08
C GLY A 197 9.64 -20.17 -2.47
N PHE A 198 10.31 -21.07 -3.21
CA PHE A 198 10.49 -22.48 -2.84
C PHE A 198 11.95 -22.81 -2.53
N LEU A 199 12.20 -23.37 -1.35
CA LEU A 199 13.50 -23.74 -0.82
C LEU A 199 13.76 -25.23 -1.09
N GLY A 200 14.95 -25.55 -1.57
CA GLY A 200 15.41 -26.93 -1.74
C GLY A 200 15.70 -27.62 -0.40
N LYS A 201 16.23 -28.84 -0.49
CA LYS A 201 16.84 -29.53 0.65
C LYS A 201 18.35 -29.30 0.62
N GLY A 202 18.91 -28.84 1.73
CA GLY A 202 20.36 -28.61 1.90
C GLY A 202 21.17 -29.88 2.03
#